data_AF-X1DQJ5-F1
#
_entry.id   AF-X1DQJ5-F1
#
_cell.length_a   1.000
_cell.length_b   1.000
_cell.length_c   1.000
_cell.angle_alpha   90.00
_cell.angle_beta   90.00
_cell.angle_gamma   90.00
#
_symmetry.space_group_name_H-M   'P 1'
#
loop_
_entity.id
_entity.type
_entity.pdbx_description
1 polymer ?
#
loop_
_entity_poly.entity_id
_entity_poly.type
_entity_poly.pdbx_seq_one_letter_code
_entity_poly.pdbx_strand_id
1 'polypeptide(L)'
;MSDYGLIKVIGERAKPFLQQITTNDISKLKPGYSQRSFLLDKEAVVIDDVLIHQLEPDKFDRHTYILITNPSNTDYVKTWLRNISDGYILFDDEIFKKVEGPVKVDDLKEIEDENLKMVAISLHGPNSKDVIKSINQKLLI
;
A
#
# COMPACT_ATOMS: atom_id res chain seq x y z
N MET A 1 -16.57 -4.45 -11.42
CA MET A 1 -15.16 -4.16 -11.13
C MET A 1 -15.12 -3.44 -9.80
N SER A 2 -14.27 -3.88 -8.87
CA SER A 2 -14.10 -3.18 -7.61
C SER A 2 -13.26 -1.92 -7.84
N ASP A 3 -13.73 -0.78 -7.34
CA ASP A 3 -13.17 0.56 -7.58
C ASP A 3 -12.00 0.89 -6.63
N TYR A 4 -11.27 -0.11 -6.15
CA TYR A 4 -10.23 0.08 -5.13
C TYR A 4 -9.16 1.06 -5.60
N GLY A 5 -8.70 1.90 -4.67
CA GLY A 5 -7.48 2.68 -4.87
C GLY A 5 -6.25 1.81 -4.69
N LEU A 6 -5.23 2.02 -5.52
CA LEU A 6 -3.98 1.28 -5.48
C LEU A 6 -2.82 2.26 -5.37
N ILE A 7 -2.20 2.31 -4.20
CA ILE A 7 -1.06 3.18 -3.92
C ILE A 7 0.18 2.32 -3.73
N LYS A 8 1.21 2.56 -4.55
CA LYS A 8 2.51 1.90 -4.42
C LYS A 8 3.43 2.72 -3.53
N VAL A 9 3.97 2.10 -2.50
CA VAL A 9 4.97 2.66 -1.58
C VAL A 9 6.28 1.90 -1.75
N ILE A 10 7.35 2.59 -2.14
CA ILE A 10 8.66 1.98 -2.41
C ILE A 10 9.82 2.82 -1.90
N GLY A 11 10.86 2.16 -1.39
CA GLY A 11 12.10 2.79 -0.96
C GLY A 11 12.81 1.97 0.11
N GLU A 12 14.06 2.33 0.41
CA GLU A 12 14.84 1.69 1.48
C GLU A 12 14.13 1.79 2.85
N ARG A 13 13.42 2.90 3.07
CA ARG A 13 12.66 3.17 4.29
C ARG A 13 11.19 2.74 4.23
N ALA A 14 10.73 2.09 3.16
CA ALA A 14 9.31 1.73 3.01
C ALA A 14 8.78 0.83 4.14
N LYS A 15 9.60 -0.13 4.59
CA LYS A 15 9.23 -1.03 5.69
C LYS A 15 9.09 -0.29 7.04
N PRO A 16 10.11 0.44 7.55
CA PRO A 16 9.95 1.19 8.79
C PRO A 16 8.87 2.29 8.70
N PHE A 17 8.76 2.96 7.55
CA PHE A 17 7.71 3.95 7.28
C PHE A 17 6.31 3.35 7.51
N LEU A 18 5.99 2.25 6.82
CA LEU A 18 4.70 1.59 6.99
C LEU A 18 4.52 1.03 8.40
N GLN A 19 5.59 0.54 9.04
CA GLN A 19 5.51 0.01 10.40
C GLN A 19 5.09 1.08 11.42
N GLN A 20 5.46 2.34 11.20
CA GLN A 20 5.16 3.45 12.12
C GLN A 20 3.75 4.01 11.93
N ILE A 21 3.21 3.97 10.71
CA ILE A 21 1.95 4.62 10.36
C ILE A 21 0.76 3.67 10.23
N THR A 22 1.01 2.37 10.39
CA THR A 22 -0.02 1.32 10.30
C THR A 22 -0.13 0.59 11.64
N THR A 23 -1.31 0.05 11.93
CA THR A 23 -1.60 -0.60 13.22
C THR A 23 -1.17 -2.07 13.30
N ASN A 24 -0.77 -2.69 12.19
CA ASN A 24 -0.38 -4.09 12.16
C ASN A 24 1.12 -4.24 11.93
N ASP A 25 1.68 -5.40 12.30
CA ASP A 25 3.12 -5.65 12.26
C ASP A 25 3.59 -5.93 10.82
N ILE A 26 4.13 -4.90 10.16
CA ILE A 26 4.72 -4.98 8.82
C ILE A 26 5.94 -5.90 8.80
N SER A 27 6.64 -6.09 9.93
CA SER A 27 7.80 -6.98 9.97
C SER A 27 7.47 -8.46 9.71
N LYS A 28 6.21 -8.85 9.97
CA LYS A 28 5.69 -10.20 9.73
C LYS A 28 5.18 -10.42 8.30
N LEU A 29 4.97 -9.35 7.54
CA LEU A 29 4.56 -9.45 6.14
C LEU A 29 5.74 -9.95 5.30
N LYS A 30 5.46 -10.84 4.35
CA LYS A 30 6.44 -11.42 3.43
C LYS A 30 6.06 -11.11 1.99
N PRO A 31 7.03 -11.04 1.06
CA PRO A 31 6.74 -10.91 -0.38
C PRO A 31 5.68 -11.92 -0.85
N GLY A 32 4.73 -11.44 -1.66
CA GLY A 32 3.60 -12.20 -2.17
C GLY A 32 2.41 -12.34 -1.20
N TYR A 33 2.53 -11.87 0.04
CA TYR A 33 1.46 -11.93 1.03
C TYR A 33 0.83 -10.55 1.28
N SER A 34 -0.38 -10.58 1.83
CA SER A 34 -1.12 -9.39 2.23
C SER A 34 -1.59 -9.48 3.68
N GLN A 35 -1.74 -8.33 4.32
CA GLN A 35 -2.40 -8.21 5.62
C GLN A 35 -3.27 -6.95 5.69
N ARG A 36 -4.36 -7.01 6.46
CA ARG A 36 -5.18 -5.84 6.75
C ARG A 36 -4.54 -5.00 7.84
N SER A 37 -4.68 -3.68 7.75
CA SER A 37 -4.25 -2.73 8.76
C SER A 37 -5.13 -1.48 8.73
N PHE A 38 -4.92 -0.58 9.68
CA PHE A 38 -5.54 0.74 9.71
C PHE A 38 -4.46 1.82 9.60
N LEU A 39 -4.78 2.88 8.87
CA LEU A 39 -4.06 4.15 8.89
C LEU A 39 -4.78 5.07 9.87
N LEU A 40 -4.04 5.67 10.79
CA LEU A 40 -4.57 6.59 11.79
C LEU A 40 -3.88 7.95 11.66
N ASP A 41 -4.59 9.03 11.97
CA ASP A 41 -3.96 10.34 12.19
C ASP A 41 -3.35 10.45 13.60
N LYS A 42 -2.78 11.62 13.92
CA LYS A 42 -2.11 11.87 15.20
C LYS A 42 -3.08 11.86 16.40
N GLU A 43 -4.38 12.07 16.15
CA GLU A 43 -5.45 11.97 17.13
C GLU A 43 -5.99 10.52 17.27
N ALA A 44 -5.35 9.55 16.61
CA ALA A 44 -5.77 8.15 16.52
C ALA A 44 -7.14 7.93 15.87
N VAL A 45 -7.60 8.87 15.04
CA VAL A 45 -8.81 8.73 14.22
C VAL A 45 -8.45 7.95 12.96
N VAL A 46 -9.33 7.03 12.56
CA VAL A 46 -9.13 6.19 11.38
C VAL A 46 -9.20 7.06 10.13
N ILE A 47 -8.12 7.05 9.35
CA ILE A 47 -8.05 7.62 8.00
C ILE A 47 -8.63 6.62 7.00
N ASP A 48 -8.14 5.37 7.04
CA ASP A 48 -8.63 4.29 6.19
C ASP A 48 -8.31 2.91 6.78
N ASP A 49 -9.09 1.89 6.40
CA ASP A 49 -8.72 0.50 6.57
C ASP A 49 -8.17 -0.04 5.25
N VAL A 50 -6.94 -0.56 5.28
CA VAL A 50 -6.21 -0.90 4.06
C VAL A 50 -5.80 -2.37 4.04
N LEU A 51 -5.72 -2.95 2.86
CA LEU A 51 -4.99 -4.20 2.64
C LEU A 51 -3.60 -3.84 2.11
N ILE A 52 -2.56 -4.24 2.84
CA ILE A 52 -1.16 -4.01 2.48
C ILE A 52 -0.62 -5.30 1.89
N HIS A 53 -0.21 -5.26 0.63
CA HIS A 53 0.42 -6.36 -0.08
C HIS A 53 1.91 -6.05 -0.28
N GLN A 54 2.78 -7.00 0.03
CA GLN A 54 4.21 -6.85 -0.24
C GLN A 54 4.56 -7.50 -1.58
N LEU A 55 5.15 -6.74 -2.49
CA LEU A 55 5.73 -7.27 -3.71
C LEU A 55 7.14 -7.80 -3.46
N GLU A 56 7.68 -8.56 -4.42
CA GLU A 56 9.11 -8.85 -4.43
C GLU A 56 9.94 -7.55 -4.43
N PRO A 57 11.12 -7.54 -3.79
CA PRO A 57 12.01 -6.40 -3.87
C PRO A 57 12.29 -6.00 -5.30
N ASP A 58 12.47 -4.70 -5.53
CA ASP A 58 12.82 -4.23 -6.87
C ASP A 58 14.26 -4.58 -7.24
N LYS A 59 14.71 -4.19 -8.43
CA LYS A 59 16.08 -4.45 -8.90
C LYS A 59 17.20 -3.85 -8.04
N PHE A 60 16.85 -2.99 -7.07
CA PHE A 60 17.75 -2.37 -6.12
C PHE A 60 17.56 -2.92 -4.69
N ASP A 61 16.89 -4.07 -4.55
CA ASP A 61 16.56 -4.72 -3.28
C ASP A 61 15.72 -3.86 -2.32
N ARG A 62 14.94 -2.92 -2.87
CA ARG A 62 14.09 -2.04 -2.07
C ARG A 62 12.75 -2.70 -1.81
N HIS A 63 12.27 -2.56 -0.58
CA HIS A 63 10.93 -3.00 -0.22
C HIS A 63 9.87 -2.23 -1.01
N THR A 64 8.94 -2.99 -1.62
CA THR A 64 7.84 -2.46 -2.42
C THR A 64 6.52 -2.98 -1.87
N TYR A 65 5.58 -2.08 -1.61
CA TYR A 65 4.26 -2.42 -1.09
C TYR A 65 3.16 -1.79 -1.94
N ILE A 66 2.03 -2.49 -2.05
CA ILE A 66 0.78 -1.96 -2.59
C ILE A 66 -0.21 -1.83 -1.44
N LEU A 67 -0.68 -0.60 -1.21
CA LEU A 67 -1.79 -0.30 -0.32
C LEU A 67 -3.06 -0.27 -1.16
N ILE A 68 -4.01 -1.14 -0.81
CA ILE A 68 -5.34 -1.20 -1.41
C ILE A 68 -6.26 -0.44 -0.46
N THR A 69 -6.75 0.72 -0.91
CA THR A 69 -7.56 1.66 -0.12
C THR A 69 -9.03 1.56 -0.47
N ASN A 70 -9.88 2.12 0.40
CA ASN A 70 -11.25 2.41 0.01
C ASN A 70 -11.25 3.48 -1.10
N PRO A 71 -12.07 3.33 -2.16
CA PRO A 71 -12.09 4.24 -3.31
C PRO A 71 -12.20 5.71 -2.91
N SER A 72 -13.12 6.02 -1.98
CA SER A 72 -13.42 7.37 -1.50
C SER A 72 -12.27 8.04 -0.75
N ASN A 73 -11.34 7.26 -0.21
CA ASN A 73 -10.26 7.76 0.65
C ASN A 73 -8.91 7.83 -0.08
N THR A 74 -8.80 7.27 -1.28
CA THR A 74 -7.54 7.10 -2.03
C THR A 74 -6.75 8.40 -2.16
N ASP A 75 -7.38 9.49 -2.60
CA ASP A 75 -6.69 10.78 -2.81
C ASP A 75 -6.19 11.38 -1.49
N TYR A 76 -6.98 11.24 -0.42
CA TYR A 76 -6.59 11.69 0.91
C TYR A 76 -5.41 10.87 1.43
N VAL A 77 -5.49 9.52 1.37
CA VAL A 77 -4.41 8.61 1.78
C VAL A 77 -3.13 8.90 1.01
N LYS A 78 -3.20 9.04 -0.31
CA LYS A 78 -2.06 9.40 -1.19
C LYS A 78 -1.38 10.68 -0.72
N THR A 79 -2.17 11.73 -0.50
CA THR A 79 -1.66 13.05 -0.07
C THR A 79 -1.06 12.98 1.32
N TRP A 80 -1.72 12.29 2.25
CA TRP A 80 -1.25 12.10 3.62
C TRP A 80 0.07 11.32 3.67
N LEU A 81 0.19 10.21 2.92
CA LEU A 81 1.43 9.42 2.85
C LEU A 81 2.61 10.23 2.31
N ARG A 82 2.39 11.08 1.29
CA ARG A 82 3.43 11.98 0.77
C ARG A 82 3.85 13.01 1.81
N ASN A 83 2.88 13.69 2.41
CA ASN A 83 3.14 14.73 3.39
C ASN A 83 3.84 14.20 4.65
N ILE A 84 3.48 13.00 5.12
CA ILE A 84 4.10 12.40 6.31
C ILE A 84 5.51 11.87 5.99
N SER A 85 5.72 11.29 4.80
CA SER A 85 7.04 10.87 4.29
C SER A 85 8.02 12.04 4.23
N ASP A 86 7.56 13.18 3.72
CA ASP A 86 8.40 14.34 3.44
C ASP A 86 8.50 15.28 4.65
N GLY A 87 7.77 14.99 5.73
CA GLY A 87 7.77 15.77 6.96
C GLY A 87 7.04 17.11 6.88
N TYR A 88 6.08 17.24 5.96
CA TYR A 88 5.22 18.43 5.81
C TYR A 88 4.07 18.47 6.83
N ILE A 89 3.74 17.34 7.47
CA ILE A 89 2.77 17.26 8.55
C ILE A 89 3.39 16.64 9.81
N LEU A 90 2.83 16.99 10.96
CA LEU A 90 3.23 16.43 12.24
C LEU A 90 2.52 15.09 12.48
N PHE A 91 3.29 14.08 12.86
CA PHE A 91 2.76 12.79 13.33
C PHE A 91 2.50 12.78 14.85
N ASP A 92 3.23 13.62 15.58
CA ASP A 92 3.14 13.80 17.02
C ASP A 92 3.32 15.30 17.32
N ASP A 93 2.81 15.77 18.45
CA ASP A 93 2.96 17.18 18.86
C ASP A 93 4.44 17.51 19.18
N GLU A 94 5.26 16.50 19.48
CA GLU A 94 6.71 16.62 19.58
C GLU A 94 7.38 16.61 18.20
N ILE A 95 7.92 17.75 17.78
CA ILE A 95 8.50 18.00 16.43
C ILE A 95 9.60 16.98 16.04
N PHE A 96 10.31 16.41 17.01
CA PHE A 96 11.39 15.45 16.77
C PHE A 96 10.90 14.01 16.60
N LYS A 97 9.66 13.69 16.98
CA LYS A 97 9.03 12.39 16.74
C LYS A 97 8.43 12.34 15.35
N LYS A 98 9.30 12.06 14.37
CA LYS A 98 8.92 11.96 12.96
C LYS A 98 8.88 10.53 12.48
N VAL A 99 8.05 10.28 11.49
CA VAL A 99 8.03 9.03 10.73
C VAL A 99 9.25 9.00 9.80
N GLU A 100 9.80 7.81 9.57
CA GLU A 100 10.96 7.60 8.72
C GLU A 100 10.61 7.74 7.23
N GLY A 101 11.16 8.78 6.58
CA GLY A 101 11.11 8.96 5.13
C GLY A 101 12.48 9.36 4.55
N PRO A 102 12.57 9.68 3.25
CA PRO A 102 11.46 9.69 2.30
C PRO A 102 11.17 8.29 1.72
N VAL A 103 9.92 8.09 1.31
CA VAL A 103 9.49 6.97 0.46
C VAL A 103 8.83 7.51 -0.80
N LYS A 104 8.89 6.76 -1.89
CA LYS A 104 8.14 7.13 -3.10
C LYS A 104 6.72 6.60 -2.99
N VAL A 105 5.74 7.47 -3.22
CA VAL A 105 4.30 7.17 -3.19
C VAL A 105 3.68 7.45 -4.56
N ASP A 106 3.39 6.38 -5.31
CA ASP A 106 2.79 6.42 -6.64
C ASP A 106 1.32 5.99 -6.57
N ASP A 107 0.42 6.76 -7.18
CA ASP A 107 -0.94 6.30 -7.47
C ASP A 107 -0.92 5.49 -8.77
N LEU A 108 -1.26 4.21 -8.71
CA LEU A 108 -1.21 3.35 -9.89
C LEU A 108 -2.30 3.67 -10.92
N LYS A 109 -3.31 4.47 -10.57
CA LYS A 109 -4.30 4.98 -11.54
C LYS A 109 -3.72 6.12 -12.38
N GLU A 110 -2.76 6.86 -11.83
CA GLU A 110 -2.16 8.07 -12.44
C GLU A 110 -0.77 7.80 -13.05
N ILE A 111 -0.27 6.57 -13.01
CA ILE A 111 1.05 6.25 -13.55
C ILE A 111 1.04 6.23 -15.08
N GLU A 112 2.01 6.90 -15.70
CA GLU A 112 2.12 7.01 -17.16
C GLU A 112 2.59 5.70 -17.81
N ASP A 113 3.47 4.95 -17.14
CA ASP A 113 3.94 3.66 -17.64
C ASP A 113 2.84 2.60 -17.51
N GLU A 114 2.19 2.31 -18.64
CA GLU A 114 1.13 1.30 -18.76
C GLU A 114 1.56 -0.08 -18.23
N ASN A 115 2.85 -0.43 -18.29
CA ASN A 115 3.34 -1.73 -17.80
C ASN A 115 3.35 -1.82 -16.27
N LEU A 116 3.23 -0.69 -15.57
CA LEU A 116 3.19 -0.62 -14.11
C LEU A 116 1.77 -0.50 -13.57
N LYS A 117 0.76 -0.39 -14.43
CA LYS A 117 -0.64 -0.35 -14.00
C LYS A 117 -1.06 -1.71 -13.47
N MET A 118 -1.82 -1.66 -12.38
CA MET A 118 -2.36 -2.84 -11.72
C MET A 118 -3.86 -2.66 -11.50
N VAL A 119 -4.56 -3.78 -11.37
CA VAL A 119 -5.96 -3.81 -10.96
C VAL A 119 -6.13 -4.81 -9.82
N ALA A 120 -6.86 -4.42 -8.78
CA ALA A 120 -7.28 -5.35 -7.74
C ALA A 120 -8.67 -5.90 -8.09
N ILE A 121 -8.77 -7.23 -8.14
CA ILE A 121 -10.02 -7.95 -8.39
C ILE A 121 -10.29 -8.82 -7.17
N SER A 122 -11.48 -8.67 -6.56
CA SER A 122 -11.96 -9.59 -5.54
C SER A 122 -12.89 -10.63 -6.16
N LEU A 123 -12.65 -11.90 -5.82
CA LEU A 123 -13.46 -13.03 -6.28
C LEU A 123 -14.11 -13.70 -5.08
N HIS A 124 -15.43 -13.88 -5.15
CA HIS A 124 -16.23 -14.41 -4.06
C HIS A 124 -17.06 -15.60 -4.54
N GLY A 125 -17.27 -16.57 -3.64
CA GLY A 125 -18.08 -17.75 -3.91
C GLY A 125 -17.26 -19.05 -4.04
N PRO A 126 -17.95 -20.21 -4.09
CA PRO A 126 -17.34 -21.53 -3.99
C PRO A 126 -16.33 -21.84 -5.11
N ASN A 127 -16.56 -21.29 -6.30
CA ASN A 127 -15.72 -21.54 -7.48
C ASN A 127 -14.56 -20.54 -7.66
N SER A 128 -14.38 -19.59 -6.73
CA SER A 128 -13.34 -18.55 -6.83
C SER A 128 -11.93 -19.13 -7.01
N LYS A 129 -11.61 -20.22 -6.29
CA LYS A 129 -10.32 -20.91 -6.40
C LYS A 129 -10.07 -21.47 -7.80
N ASP A 130 -11.10 -22.03 -8.44
CA ASP A 130 -10.97 -22.64 -9.76
C ASP A 130 -10.85 -21.56 -10.84
N VAL A 131 -11.58 -20.45 -10.69
CA VAL A 131 -11.43 -19.26 -11.53
C VAL A 131 -9.99 -18.74 -11.48
N ILE A 132 -9.41 -18.54 -10.29
CA ILE A 132 -8.03 -18.07 -10.14
C ILE A 132 -7.04 -19.03 -10.82
N LYS A 133 -7.22 -20.35 -10.64
CA LYS A 133 -6.36 -21.36 -11.30
C LYS A 133 -6.44 -21.27 -12.82
N SER A 134 -7.64 -21.05 -13.38
CA SER A 134 -7.82 -20.93 -14.83
C SER A 134 -7.21 -19.67 -15.43
N ILE A 135 -7.15 -18.57 -14.65
CA ILE A 135 -6.54 -17.30 -15.07
C ILE A 135 -5.01 -17.43 -15.14
N ASN A 136 -4.39 -18.06 -14.13
CA ASN A 136 -2.94 -18.20 -14.06
C ASN A 136 -2.34 -18.93 -15.29
N GLN A 137 -3.06 -19.92 -15.83
CA GLN A 137 -2.65 -20.63 -17.06
C GLN A 137 -2.64 -19.76 -18.31
N LYS A 138 -3.39 -18.65 -18.33
CA LYS A 138 -3.49 -17.73 -19.48
C LYS A 138 -2.58 -16.50 -19.38
N LEU A 139 -2.00 -16.24 -18.20
CA LEU A 139 -1.11 -15.10 -17.95
C LEU A 139 0.39 -15.44 -18.03
N LEU A 140 0.74 -16.73 -18.18
CA LEU A 140 2.10 -17.19 -18.47
C LEU A 140 2.45 -17.06 -19.96
N ILE A 141 2.31 -15.86 -20.52
CA ILE A 141 2.76 -15.53 -21.89
C ILE A 141 4.15 -14.88 -21.80
#